data_AF-A0A7M5WZK3-F1
#
_entry.id   AF-A0A7M5WZK3-F1
#
_cell.length_a   1.000
_cell.length_b   1.000
_cell.length_c   1.000
_cell.angle_alpha   90.00
_cell.angle_beta   90.00
_cell.angle_gamma   90.00
#
_symmetry.space_group_name_H-M   'P 1'
#
loop_
_entity.id
_entity.type
_entity.pdbx_description
1 polymer ?
#
loop_
_entity_poly.entity_id
_entity_poly.type
_entity_poly.pdbx_seq_one_letter_code
_entity_poly.pdbx_strand_id
1 'polypeptide(L)'
;MLALRSLLAILTITTNLFSTSFSSIIDEEAQKIKKADNQKTHPKILEFNKNSQNRPTKCQVCRIMVHEIELELNKTKNSKQKIRFSNSLDGRKKENLSYKTSELRLMDVLDMVCGNVDYYRVIAGPQFPYLRNVKSMYRIELEKAMKESGVGLTLDAPPQTVDDPTAEIKRLHFECVQMVEEYEEEILEWFKTNQDIPPIDYICRERVLQHGTKDCLDATTESPEWGSQIVKTTTDQGIYNLLKHSRSEL
;
A
#
# COMPACT_ATOMS: atom_id res chain seq x y z
N MET A 1 -75.51 -8.80 -3.33
CA MET A 1 -74.38 -8.13 -4.01
C MET A 1 -74.30 -6.63 -3.64
N LEU A 2 -74.10 -6.28 -2.37
CA LEU A 2 -73.83 -4.87 -1.98
C LEU A 2 -72.76 -4.72 -0.88
N ALA A 3 -72.43 -5.78 -0.14
CA ALA A 3 -71.40 -5.71 0.90
C ALA A 3 -69.95 -5.95 0.41
N LEU A 4 -69.75 -6.34 -0.86
CA LEU A 4 -68.41 -6.63 -1.40
C LEU A 4 -67.79 -5.46 -2.20
N ARG A 5 -68.56 -4.39 -2.47
CA ARG A 5 -68.06 -3.21 -3.21
C ARG A 5 -67.50 -2.11 -2.31
N SER A 6 -67.85 -2.07 -1.02
CA SER A 6 -67.34 -1.05 -0.09
C SER A 6 -65.95 -1.35 0.47
N LEU A 7 -65.56 -2.62 0.59
CA LEU A 7 -64.24 -3.03 1.10
C LEU A 7 -63.10 -2.85 0.08
N LEU A 8 -63.40 -2.94 -1.23
CA LEU A 8 -62.41 -2.71 -2.29
C LEU A 8 -62.03 -1.23 -2.44
N ALA A 9 -62.95 -0.30 -2.14
CA ALA A 9 -62.66 1.14 -2.20
C ALA A 9 -61.71 1.59 -1.08
N ILE A 10 -61.80 0.98 0.11
CA ILE A 10 -60.98 1.36 1.27
C ILE A 10 -59.54 0.87 1.12
N LEU A 11 -59.33 -0.33 0.55
CA LEU A 11 -57.97 -0.84 0.26
C LEU A 11 -57.25 -0.04 -0.83
N THR A 12 -57.97 0.50 -1.82
CA THR A 12 -57.36 1.36 -2.86
C THR A 12 -57.01 2.77 -2.37
N ILE A 13 -57.67 3.28 -1.33
CA ILE A 13 -57.39 4.61 -0.78
C ILE A 13 -56.16 4.56 0.15
N THR A 14 -55.93 3.45 0.86
CA THR A 14 -54.76 3.31 1.75
C THR A 14 -53.46 3.01 0.99
N THR A 15 -53.51 2.38 -0.20
CA THR A 15 -52.31 2.21 -1.04
C THR A 15 -51.92 3.50 -1.77
N ASN A 16 -52.88 4.38 -2.07
CA ASN A 16 -52.59 5.64 -2.77
C ASN A 16 -52.06 6.75 -1.85
N LEU A 17 -52.44 6.82 -0.57
CA LEU A 17 -51.87 7.84 0.34
C LEU A 17 -50.43 7.52 0.80
N PHE A 18 -50.08 6.24 0.92
CA PHE A 18 -48.69 5.84 1.25
C PHE A 18 -47.76 5.88 0.04
N SER A 19 -48.26 5.64 -1.18
CA SER A 19 -47.43 5.75 -2.39
C SER A 19 -47.06 7.21 -2.70
N THR A 20 -47.97 8.18 -2.54
CA THR A 20 -47.71 9.57 -2.94
C THR A 20 -46.79 10.31 -1.98
N SER A 21 -46.71 9.88 -0.72
CA SER A 21 -45.85 10.51 0.30
C SER A 21 -44.41 9.99 0.25
N PHE A 22 -44.19 8.73 -0.12
CA PHE A 22 -42.84 8.19 -0.29
C PHE A 22 -42.17 8.63 -1.59
N SER A 23 -42.92 8.76 -2.70
CA SER A 23 -42.35 9.25 -3.98
C SER A 23 -41.80 10.67 -3.86
N SER A 24 -42.50 11.57 -3.15
CA SER A 24 -42.03 12.94 -2.94
C SER A 24 -40.78 13.05 -2.05
N ILE A 25 -40.62 12.15 -1.09
CA ILE A 25 -39.45 12.13 -0.19
C ILE A 25 -38.22 11.59 -0.92
N ILE A 26 -38.39 10.53 -1.73
CA ILE A 26 -37.32 9.95 -2.55
C ILE A 26 -36.86 10.96 -3.61
N ASP A 27 -37.77 11.74 -4.19
CA ASP A 27 -37.44 12.80 -5.15
C ASP A 27 -36.71 13.99 -4.50
N GLU A 28 -37.04 14.36 -3.26
CA GLU A 28 -36.37 15.44 -2.52
C GLU A 28 -34.94 15.05 -2.09
N GLU A 29 -34.72 13.81 -1.63
CA GLU A 29 -33.39 13.28 -1.35
C GLU A 29 -32.57 13.07 -2.62
N ALA A 30 -33.17 12.53 -3.70
CA ALA A 30 -32.49 12.38 -4.99
C ALA A 30 -32.09 13.74 -5.60
N GLN A 31 -32.86 14.80 -5.37
CA GLN A 31 -32.51 16.17 -5.76
C GLN A 31 -31.42 16.79 -4.85
N LYS A 32 -31.35 16.43 -3.56
CA LYS A 32 -30.25 16.83 -2.67
C LYS A 32 -28.93 16.17 -3.05
N ILE A 33 -28.93 14.88 -3.42
CA ILE A 33 -27.73 14.16 -3.89
C ILE A 33 -27.23 14.75 -5.22
N LYS A 34 -28.13 15.05 -6.16
CA LYS A 34 -27.78 15.73 -7.44
C LYS A 34 -27.28 17.16 -7.25
N LYS A 35 -27.69 17.86 -6.19
CA LYS A 35 -27.20 19.21 -5.86
C LYS A 35 -25.85 19.18 -5.14
N ALA A 36 -25.55 18.15 -4.36
CA ALA A 36 -24.22 17.94 -3.76
C ALA A 36 -23.15 17.67 -4.83
N ASP A 37 -23.49 16.96 -5.91
CA ASP A 37 -22.61 16.73 -7.06
C ASP A 37 -22.41 17.96 -7.98
N ASN A 38 -23.20 19.03 -7.78
CA ASN A 38 -23.08 20.28 -8.53
C ASN A 38 -22.28 21.35 -7.78
N GLN A 39 -21.55 20.96 -6.73
CA GLN A 39 -20.51 21.80 -6.17
C GLN A 39 -19.31 21.70 -7.10
N LYS A 40 -19.08 22.74 -7.92
CA LYS A 40 -17.95 22.82 -8.87
C LYS A 40 -16.66 22.36 -8.20
N THR A 41 -16.29 21.09 -8.43
CA THR A 41 -15.04 20.53 -7.96
C THR A 41 -13.93 21.36 -8.57
N HIS A 42 -13.01 21.85 -7.73
CA HIS A 42 -11.89 22.66 -8.19
C HIS A 42 -11.20 21.94 -9.36
N PRO A 43 -10.80 22.62 -10.45
CA PRO A 43 -10.27 21.96 -11.65
C PRO A 43 -9.09 21.02 -11.37
N LYS A 44 -8.25 21.33 -10.36
CA LYS A 44 -7.20 20.42 -9.87
C LYS A 44 -7.74 19.09 -9.30
N ILE A 45 -8.92 19.07 -8.68
CA ILE A 45 -9.56 17.85 -8.15
C ILE A 45 -10.04 16.97 -9.32
N LEU A 46 -10.57 17.58 -10.38
CA LEU A 46 -10.99 16.85 -11.58
C LEU A 46 -9.79 16.19 -12.28
N GLU A 47 -8.68 16.91 -12.39
CA GLU A 47 -7.41 16.40 -12.93
C GLU A 47 -6.79 15.31 -12.02
N PHE A 48 -6.84 15.51 -10.70
CA PHE A 48 -6.42 14.52 -9.71
C PHE A 48 -7.22 13.22 -9.82
N ASN A 49 -8.53 13.30 -10.04
CA ASN A 49 -9.38 12.12 -10.23
C ASN A 49 -9.14 11.45 -11.59
N LYS A 50 -8.84 12.23 -12.63
CA LYS A 50 -8.52 11.70 -13.97
C LYS A 50 -7.25 10.85 -13.98
N ASN A 51 -6.25 11.20 -13.16
CA ASN A 51 -5.00 10.44 -13.01
C ASN A 51 -5.08 9.30 -11.96
N SER A 52 -6.27 9.01 -11.43
CA SER A 52 -6.45 7.95 -10.42
C SER A 52 -6.09 6.55 -10.91
N GLN A 53 -6.26 6.28 -12.21
CA GLN A 53 -5.91 4.99 -12.81
C GLN A 53 -4.40 4.70 -12.79
N ASN A 54 -3.58 5.74 -12.61
CA ASN A 54 -2.14 5.66 -12.51
C ASN A 54 -1.67 5.70 -11.05
N ARG A 55 -2.55 5.39 -10.09
CA ARG A 55 -2.16 5.23 -8.69
C ARG A 55 -2.11 3.76 -8.32
N PRO A 56 -1.16 3.36 -7.48
CA PRO A 56 -1.19 2.05 -6.85
C PRO A 56 -2.52 1.83 -6.14
N THR A 57 -3.11 0.66 -6.35
CA THR A 57 -4.34 0.29 -5.63
C THR A 57 -4.04 0.00 -4.17
N LYS A 58 -5.01 0.20 -3.27
CA LYS A 58 -4.88 -0.18 -1.84
C LYS A 58 -4.40 -1.62 -1.67
N CYS A 59 -4.89 -2.53 -2.51
CA CYS A 59 -4.46 -3.92 -2.49
C CYS A 59 -2.96 -4.06 -2.75
N GLN A 60 -2.46 -3.42 -3.82
CA GLN A 60 -1.05 -3.51 -4.21
C GLN A 60 -0.13 -2.89 -3.16
N VAL A 61 -0.50 -1.74 -2.60
CA VAL A 61 0.22 -1.07 -1.52
C VAL A 61 0.31 -2.00 -0.31
N CYS A 62 -0.82 -2.56 0.13
CA CYS A 62 -0.87 -3.41 1.31
C CYS A 62 0.01 -4.65 1.14
N ARG A 63 -0.06 -5.31 -0.02
CA ARG A 63 0.76 -6.48 -0.32
C ARG A 63 2.26 -6.18 -0.20
N ILE A 64 2.71 -5.05 -0.74
CA ILE A 64 4.12 -4.66 -0.69
C ILE A 64 4.53 -4.32 0.75
N MET A 65 3.68 -3.57 1.47
CA MET A 65 3.91 -3.21 2.86
C MET A 65 4.12 -4.46 3.74
N VAL A 66 3.18 -5.41 3.72
CA VAL A 66 3.30 -6.62 4.56
C VAL A 66 4.47 -7.50 4.13
N HIS A 67 4.77 -7.55 2.83
CA HIS A 67 5.93 -8.29 2.33
C HIS A 67 7.25 -7.70 2.85
N GLU A 68 7.42 -6.37 2.83
CA GLU A 68 8.60 -5.72 3.38
C GLU A 68 8.66 -5.82 4.92
N ILE A 69 7.53 -5.76 5.63
CA ILE A 69 7.48 -6.03 7.08
C ILE A 69 8.04 -7.42 7.38
N GLU A 70 7.60 -8.44 6.65
CA GLU A 70 8.10 -9.81 6.83
C GLU A 70 9.59 -9.92 6.52
N LEU A 71 10.06 -9.29 5.43
CA LEU A 71 11.47 -9.31 5.05
C LEU A 71 12.36 -8.68 6.14
N GLU A 72 11.98 -7.51 6.66
CA GLU A 72 12.73 -6.81 7.71
C GLU A 72 12.69 -7.56 9.05
N LEU A 73 11.53 -8.10 9.44
CA LEU A 73 11.42 -8.92 10.64
C LEU A 73 12.28 -10.18 10.53
N ASN A 74 12.35 -10.80 9.36
CA ASN A 74 13.14 -12.01 9.16
C ASN A 74 14.65 -11.77 9.33
N LYS A 75 15.17 -10.59 8.95
CA LYS A 75 16.59 -10.23 9.16
C LYS A 75 16.99 -10.26 10.64
N THR A 76 16.08 -9.88 11.53
CA THR A 76 16.32 -9.78 12.98
C THR A 76 15.74 -10.94 13.78
N LYS A 77 15.16 -11.95 13.13
CA LYS A 77 14.47 -13.09 13.77
C LYS A 77 15.32 -13.84 14.81
N ASN A 78 16.63 -13.90 14.59
CA ASN A 78 17.61 -14.59 15.43
C ASN A 78 18.42 -13.65 16.33
N SER A 79 18.07 -12.37 16.41
CA SER A 79 18.78 -11.41 17.26
C SER A 79 18.64 -11.79 18.73
N LYS A 80 19.78 -11.83 19.44
CA LYS A 80 19.85 -12.06 20.89
C LYS A 80 19.95 -10.74 21.68
N GLN A 81 19.75 -9.61 21.01
CA GLN A 81 19.85 -8.29 21.61
C GLN A 81 18.84 -8.13 22.75
N LYS A 82 19.31 -7.51 23.83
CA LYS A 82 18.52 -7.20 25.02
C LYS A 82 18.51 -5.69 25.21
N ILE A 83 17.33 -5.13 25.42
CA ILE A 83 17.14 -3.70 25.68
C ILE A 83 17.37 -3.48 27.18
N ARG A 84 18.26 -2.54 27.50
CA ARG A 84 18.54 -2.10 28.88
C ARG A 84 17.85 -0.76 29.10
N PHE A 85 17.01 -0.68 30.11
CA PHE A 85 16.47 0.60 30.56
C PHE A 85 17.47 1.26 31.51
N SER A 86 17.95 2.47 31.19
CA SER A 86 18.77 3.26 32.11
C SER A 86 17.87 3.99 33.12
N ASN A 87 18.20 3.81 34.40
CA ASN A 87 17.67 4.51 35.58
C ASN A 87 16.17 4.34 35.87
N SER A 88 15.87 3.44 36.81
CA SER A 88 14.63 3.47 37.58
C SER A 88 14.90 4.25 38.87
N LEU A 89 14.15 5.34 39.10
CA LEU A 89 14.21 6.10 40.36
C LEU A 89 13.81 5.24 41.59
N ASP A 90 13.13 4.12 41.36
CA ASP A 90 12.56 3.24 42.39
C ASP A 90 13.45 2.09 42.89
N GLY A 91 14.74 2.02 42.49
CA GLY A 91 15.68 1.01 43.02
C GLY A 91 15.37 -0.47 42.69
N ARG A 92 14.33 -0.77 41.91
CA ARG A 92 14.04 -2.13 41.45
C ARG A 92 14.92 -2.50 40.25
N LYS A 93 15.50 -3.70 40.29
CA LYS A 93 16.28 -4.29 39.18
C LYS A 93 15.31 -4.55 38.02
N LYS A 94 15.32 -3.71 36.98
CA LYS A 94 14.51 -3.98 35.78
C LYS A 94 15.16 -5.10 34.97
N GLU A 95 14.34 -6.09 34.64
CA GLU A 95 14.72 -7.21 33.78
C GLU A 95 15.05 -6.71 32.37
N ASN A 96 16.00 -7.38 31.74
CA ASN A 96 16.36 -7.09 30.35
C ASN A 96 15.22 -7.53 29.42
N LEU A 97 14.59 -6.61 28.71
CA LEU A 97 13.56 -6.94 27.70
C LEU A 97 14.24 -7.50 26.44
N SER A 98 13.67 -8.54 25.84
CA SER A 98 14.16 -9.05 24.56
C SER A 98 13.79 -8.08 23.44
N TYR A 99 14.78 -7.69 22.62
CA TYR A 99 14.51 -6.88 21.42
C TYR A 99 13.54 -7.60 20.47
N LYS A 100 13.62 -8.93 20.38
CA LYS A 100 12.80 -9.74 19.47
C LYS A 100 11.30 -9.50 19.66
N THR A 101 10.85 -9.33 20.90
CA THR A 101 9.43 -9.18 21.26
C THR A 101 9.08 -7.75 21.65
N SER A 102 10.04 -6.82 21.61
CA SER A 102 9.80 -5.44 21.99
C SER A 102 9.11 -4.68 20.86
N GLU A 103 8.23 -3.76 21.24
CA GLU A 103 7.62 -2.79 20.33
C GLU A 103 8.66 -1.91 19.61
N LEU A 104 9.78 -1.61 20.28
CA LEU A 104 10.91 -0.90 19.67
C LEU A 104 11.38 -1.56 18.36
N ARG A 105 11.45 -2.89 18.31
CA ARG A 105 11.83 -3.63 17.10
C ARG A 105 10.82 -3.42 15.97
N LEU A 106 9.54 -3.31 16.29
CA LEU A 106 8.52 -3.05 15.27
C LEU A 106 8.68 -1.63 14.72
N MET A 107 8.91 -0.64 15.57
CA MET A 107 9.16 0.75 15.13
C MET A 107 10.37 0.83 14.19
N ASP A 108 11.51 0.24 14.58
CA ASP A 108 12.71 0.18 13.73
C ASP A 108 12.41 -0.46 12.36
N VAL A 109 11.56 -1.49 12.34
CA VAL A 109 11.14 -2.16 11.11
C VAL A 109 10.25 -1.27 10.25
N LEU A 110 9.24 -0.64 10.83
CA LEU A 110 8.29 0.21 10.10
C LEU A 110 8.99 1.42 9.46
N ASP A 111 10.02 1.99 10.10
CA ASP A 111 10.85 3.05 9.53
C ASP A 111 11.58 2.61 8.24
N MET A 112 11.86 1.31 8.08
CA MET A 112 12.54 0.77 6.90
C MET A 112 11.58 0.33 5.79
N VAL A 113 10.37 -0.13 6.16
CA VAL A 113 9.41 -0.79 5.26
C VAL A 113 9.10 0.05 4.03
N CYS A 114 8.64 1.28 4.22
CA CYS A 114 8.29 2.13 3.08
C CYS A 114 9.53 2.61 2.33
N GLY A 115 10.66 2.84 3.01
CA GLY A 115 11.92 3.17 2.35
C GLY A 115 12.45 2.09 1.41
N ASN A 116 12.06 0.82 1.61
CA ASN A 116 12.40 -0.27 0.71
C ASN A 116 11.54 -0.33 -0.56
N VAL A 117 10.43 0.40 -0.62
CA VAL A 117 9.58 0.49 -1.82
C VAL A 117 10.39 1.01 -3.01
N ASP A 118 11.43 1.81 -2.76
CA ASP A 118 12.39 2.28 -3.76
C ASP A 118 13.12 1.15 -4.52
N TYR A 119 13.06 -0.10 -4.04
CA TYR A 119 13.63 -1.28 -4.71
C TYR A 119 12.66 -1.97 -5.67
N TYR A 120 11.43 -1.49 -5.79
CA TYR A 120 10.43 -2.03 -6.70
C TYR A 120 10.47 -1.30 -8.03
N ARG A 121 10.10 -2.00 -9.09
CA ARG A 121 9.86 -1.43 -10.42
C ARG A 121 8.53 -1.90 -10.96
N VAL A 122 7.93 -1.08 -11.80
CA VAL A 122 6.69 -1.39 -12.50
C VAL A 122 7.03 -2.12 -13.80
N ILE A 123 6.48 -3.31 -13.96
CA ILE A 123 6.72 -4.21 -15.08
C ILE A 123 5.36 -4.54 -15.69
N ALA A 124 5.23 -4.35 -17.01
CA ALA A 124 4.02 -4.68 -17.74
C ALA A 124 3.95 -6.20 -18.02
N GLY A 125 2.75 -6.79 -17.86
CA GLY A 125 2.49 -8.20 -18.20
C GLY A 125 2.13 -9.08 -17.00
N PRO A 126 2.92 -9.11 -15.90
CA PRO A 126 2.57 -9.86 -14.71
C PRO A 126 1.24 -9.41 -14.12
N GLN A 127 0.53 -10.35 -13.48
CA GLN A 127 -0.70 -10.03 -12.74
C GLN A 127 -0.42 -9.06 -11.59
N PHE A 128 0.75 -9.19 -10.95
CA PHE A 128 1.24 -8.21 -9.99
C PHE A 128 2.35 -7.35 -10.62
N PRO A 129 2.10 -6.06 -10.90
CA PRO A 129 3.00 -5.25 -11.71
C PRO A 129 4.25 -4.75 -10.98
N TYR A 130 4.29 -4.80 -9.64
CA TYR A 130 5.42 -4.31 -8.86
C TYR A 130 6.38 -5.44 -8.52
N LEU A 131 7.55 -5.44 -9.14
CA LEU A 131 8.57 -6.47 -8.91
C LEU A 131 9.79 -5.88 -8.22
N ARG A 132 10.30 -6.59 -7.23
CA ARG A 132 11.46 -6.18 -6.43
C ARG A 132 12.77 -6.57 -7.11
N ASN A 133 13.78 -5.70 -7.04
CA ASN A 133 15.14 -5.97 -7.55
C ASN A 133 15.21 -6.34 -9.04
N VAL A 134 14.36 -5.76 -9.87
CA VAL A 134 14.42 -5.90 -11.34
C VAL A 134 14.83 -4.58 -11.96
N LYS A 135 15.38 -4.62 -13.19
CA LYS A 135 15.62 -3.40 -13.97
C LYS A 135 14.31 -2.94 -14.62
N SER A 136 14.10 -1.63 -14.70
CA SER A 136 12.98 -1.08 -15.47
C SER A 136 13.22 -1.25 -16.97
N MET A 137 12.14 -1.26 -17.76
CA MET A 137 12.24 -1.30 -19.23
C MET A 137 13.12 -0.18 -19.78
N TYR A 138 12.97 1.03 -19.23
CA TYR A 138 13.77 2.17 -19.62
C TYR A 138 15.25 1.95 -19.34
N ARG A 139 15.60 1.41 -18.16
CA ARG A 139 17.00 1.09 -17.81
C ARG A 139 17.60 0.07 -18.76
N ILE A 140 16.85 -0.98 -19.10
CA ILE A 140 17.32 -2.04 -20.00
C ILE A 140 17.62 -1.47 -21.39
N GLU A 141 16.71 -0.67 -21.95
CA GLU A 141 16.90 -0.09 -23.28
C GLU A 141 18.03 0.95 -23.29
N LEU A 142 18.14 1.75 -22.23
CA LEU A 142 19.22 2.72 -22.08
C LEU A 142 20.58 2.03 -22.03
N GLU A 143 20.74 0.99 -21.19
CA GLU A 143 21.98 0.23 -21.11
C GLU A 143 22.35 -0.42 -22.46
N LYS A 144 21.36 -0.94 -23.19
CA LYS A 144 21.55 -1.52 -24.52
C LYS A 144 22.06 -0.48 -25.52
N ALA A 145 21.39 0.66 -25.63
CA ALA A 145 21.79 1.74 -26.53
C ALA A 145 23.20 2.27 -26.21
N MET A 146 23.57 2.34 -24.92
CA MET A 146 24.92 2.75 -24.51
C MET A 146 25.98 1.73 -24.91
N LYS A 147 25.70 0.44 -24.71
CA LYS A 147 26.60 -0.66 -25.12
C LYS A 147 26.84 -0.66 -26.62
N GLU A 148 25.80 -0.45 -27.42
CA GLU A 148 25.90 -0.35 -28.88
C GLU A 148 26.68 0.88 -29.34
N SER A 149 26.57 1.99 -28.60
CA SER A 149 27.27 3.25 -28.92
C SER A 149 28.75 3.24 -28.52
N GLY A 150 29.22 2.25 -27.76
CA GLY A 150 30.62 2.17 -27.28
C GLY A 150 31.01 3.25 -26.26
N VAL A 151 30.06 4.08 -25.81
CA VAL A 151 30.27 5.13 -24.82
C VAL A 151 29.92 4.56 -23.43
N GLY A 152 30.94 4.35 -22.61
CA GLY A 152 30.77 4.01 -21.21
C GLY A 152 30.34 5.24 -20.41
N LEU A 153 29.05 5.58 -20.44
CA LEU A 153 28.52 6.64 -19.59
C LEU A 153 28.23 6.06 -18.20
N THR A 154 28.95 6.53 -17.19
CA THR A 154 28.48 6.45 -15.81
C THR A 154 27.25 7.34 -15.72
N LEU A 155 26.06 6.76 -15.55
CA LEU A 155 24.87 7.57 -15.35
C LEU A 155 25.04 8.37 -14.05
N ASP A 156 25.31 9.67 -14.19
CA ASP A 156 25.41 10.62 -13.08
C ASP A 156 24.01 11.09 -12.63
N ALA A 157 23.07 10.13 -12.57
CA ALA A 157 21.69 10.36 -12.19
C ALA A 157 21.31 9.35 -11.10
N PRO A 158 20.64 9.79 -10.02
CA PRO A 158 20.15 8.89 -8.99
C PRO A 158 19.32 7.77 -9.61
N PRO A 159 19.51 6.50 -9.20
CA PRO A 159 18.81 5.35 -9.78
C PRO A 159 17.30 5.51 -9.78
N GLN A 160 16.76 6.14 -8.75
CA GLN A 160 15.32 6.39 -8.61
C GLN A 160 14.78 7.26 -9.76
N THR A 161 15.55 8.24 -10.23
CA THR A 161 15.11 9.15 -11.31
C THR A 161 15.16 8.49 -12.68
N VAL A 162 16.12 7.59 -12.89
CA VAL A 162 16.29 6.87 -14.16
C VAL A 162 15.29 5.73 -14.24
N ASP A 163 15.08 5.03 -13.13
CA ASP A 163 14.31 3.80 -13.15
C ASP A 163 12.80 4.01 -12.98
N ASP A 164 12.36 5.18 -12.47
CA ASP A 164 10.96 5.57 -12.31
C ASP A 164 10.64 6.93 -12.97
N PRO A 165 10.67 7.01 -14.31
CA PRO A 165 10.36 8.25 -15.03
C PRO A 165 8.89 8.71 -14.84
N THR A 166 8.00 7.80 -14.47
CA THR A 166 6.56 8.07 -14.27
C THR A 166 6.19 8.53 -12.86
N ALA A 167 7.16 8.55 -11.94
CA ALA A 167 6.99 8.80 -10.52
C ALA A 167 6.00 7.82 -9.85
N GLU A 168 5.88 6.61 -10.37
CA GLU A 168 4.96 5.59 -9.89
C GLU A 168 5.43 4.94 -8.60
N ILE A 169 6.73 4.66 -8.48
CA ILE A 169 7.35 4.16 -7.26
C ILE A 169 7.30 5.22 -6.16
N LYS A 170 7.44 6.51 -6.53
CA LYS A 170 7.25 7.62 -5.59
C LYS A 170 5.81 7.69 -5.04
N ARG A 171 4.80 7.47 -5.88
CA ARG A 171 3.40 7.39 -5.42
C ARG A 171 3.22 6.19 -4.50
N LEU A 172 3.73 5.03 -4.89
CA LEU A 172 3.68 3.82 -4.07
C LEU A 172 4.33 4.00 -2.70
N HIS A 173 5.48 4.68 -2.64
CA HIS A 173 6.14 5.03 -1.40
C HIS A 173 5.25 5.90 -0.51
N PHE A 174 4.66 6.96 -1.07
CA PHE A 174 3.74 7.83 -0.33
C PHE A 174 2.52 7.09 0.21
N GLU A 175 1.87 6.27 -0.63
CA GLU A 175 0.72 5.46 -0.21
C GLU A 175 1.10 4.40 0.84
N CYS A 176 2.31 3.84 0.77
CA CYS A 176 2.83 2.95 1.81
C CYS A 176 2.92 3.67 3.16
N VAL A 177 3.52 4.88 3.20
CA VAL A 177 3.66 5.65 4.44
C VAL A 177 2.28 5.94 5.04
N GLN A 178 1.33 6.41 4.22
CA GLN A 178 -0.03 6.65 4.66
C GLN A 178 -0.72 5.38 5.18
N MET A 179 -0.48 4.23 4.55
CA MET A 179 -1.07 2.96 5.00
C MET A 179 -0.46 2.45 6.31
N VAL A 180 0.85 2.60 6.50
CA VAL A 180 1.50 2.26 7.78
C VAL A 180 0.94 3.13 8.90
N GLU A 181 0.76 4.43 8.66
CA GLU A 181 0.13 5.36 9.61
C GLU A 181 -1.34 5.00 9.88
N GLU A 182 -2.14 4.71 8.85
CA GLU A 182 -3.57 4.40 8.99
C GLU A 182 -3.82 3.09 9.75
N TYR A 183 -2.94 2.09 9.59
CA TYR A 183 -3.10 0.74 10.17
C TYR A 183 -2.05 0.40 11.24
N GLU A 184 -1.46 1.41 11.89
CA GLU A 184 -0.39 1.23 12.89
C GLU A 184 -0.86 0.33 14.05
N GLU A 185 -2.09 0.54 14.54
CA GLU A 185 -2.65 -0.21 15.66
C GLU A 185 -2.83 -1.70 15.30
N GLU A 186 -3.34 -1.99 14.11
CA GLU A 186 -3.55 -3.34 13.61
C GLU A 186 -2.22 -4.06 13.35
N ILE A 187 -1.22 -3.35 12.83
CA ILE A 187 0.14 -3.88 12.66
C ILE A 187 0.77 -4.20 14.02
N LEU A 188 0.59 -3.32 15.00
CA LEU A 188 1.08 -3.51 16.37
C LEU A 188 0.40 -4.69 17.06
N GLU A 189 -0.92 -4.81 16.93
CA GLU A 189 -1.69 -5.92 17.45
C GLU A 189 -1.23 -7.24 16.81
N TRP A 190 -1.12 -7.28 15.48
CA TRP A 190 -0.57 -8.44 14.77
C TRP A 190 0.79 -8.85 15.31
N PHE A 191 1.71 -7.89 15.44
CA PHE A 191 3.07 -8.14 15.90
C PHE A 191 3.12 -8.64 17.35
N LYS A 192 2.24 -8.17 18.24
CA LYS A 192 2.26 -8.54 19.66
C LYS A 192 1.58 -9.87 19.94
N THR A 193 0.45 -10.16 19.29
CA THR A 193 -0.42 -11.28 19.69
C THR A 193 -0.73 -12.28 18.59
N ASN A 194 -0.59 -11.93 17.31
CA ASN A 194 -1.14 -12.74 16.20
C ASN A 194 -0.10 -13.10 15.13
N GLN A 195 1.19 -13.24 15.49
CA GLN A 195 2.26 -13.62 14.56
C GLN A 195 2.15 -15.06 14.03
N ASP A 196 1.22 -15.86 14.56
CA ASP A 196 0.84 -17.17 14.02
C ASP A 196 0.01 -17.06 12.74
N ILE A 197 -0.65 -15.92 12.51
CA ILE A 197 -1.40 -15.61 11.29
C ILE A 197 -0.49 -14.85 10.32
N PRO A 198 -0.46 -15.20 9.02
CA PRO A 198 0.28 -14.44 8.03
C PRO A 198 -0.19 -12.97 7.99
N PRO A 199 0.73 -11.98 7.97
CA PRO A 199 0.37 -10.57 8.00
C PRO A 199 -0.46 -10.15 6.77
N ILE A 200 -0.26 -10.81 5.63
CA ILE A 200 -1.10 -10.60 4.44
C ILE A 200 -2.56 -10.93 4.67
N ASP A 201 -2.87 -11.95 5.49
CA ASP A 201 -4.25 -12.31 5.80
C ASP A 201 -4.80 -11.40 6.92
N TYR A 202 -4.04 -11.26 8.02
CA TYR A 202 -4.48 -10.46 9.16
C TYR A 202 -4.65 -8.97 8.82
N ILE A 203 -3.63 -8.35 8.22
CA ILE A 203 -3.59 -6.91 7.95
C ILE A 203 -4.30 -6.62 6.63
N CYS A 204 -3.89 -7.26 5.53
CA CYS A 204 -4.45 -6.89 4.22
C CYS A 204 -5.85 -7.47 3.99
N ARG A 205 -6.01 -8.79 4.11
CA ARG A 205 -7.25 -9.46 3.69
C ARG A 205 -8.44 -9.15 4.58
N GLU A 206 -8.23 -9.05 5.89
CA GLU A 206 -9.28 -8.87 6.88
C GLU A 206 -9.57 -7.40 7.23
N ARG A 207 -8.54 -6.54 7.21
CA ARG A 207 -8.66 -5.15 7.66
C ARG A 207 -8.60 -4.15 6.51
N VAL A 208 -7.45 -4.00 5.85
CA VAL A 208 -7.28 -3.00 4.77
C VAL A 208 -8.25 -3.21 3.60
N LEU A 209 -8.52 -4.47 3.24
CA LEU A 209 -9.34 -4.84 2.09
C LEU A 209 -10.70 -5.43 2.48
N GLN A 210 -11.23 -5.11 3.66
CA GLN A 210 -12.49 -5.67 4.15
C GLN A 210 -13.62 -5.56 3.11
N HIS A 211 -13.72 -4.41 2.44
CA HIS A 211 -14.72 -4.12 1.38
C HIS A 211 -14.08 -3.89 -0.01
N GLY A 212 -12.82 -4.30 -0.19
CA GLY A 212 -12.05 -4.07 -1.41
C GLY A 212 -11.81 -5.33 -2.24
N THR A 213 -11.25 -5.16 -3.44
CA THR A 213 -10.76 -6.26 -4.27
C THR A 213 -9.50 -6.87 -3.65
N LYS A 214 -9.40 -8.20 -3.67
CA LYS A 214 -8.33 -8.97 -3.03
C LYS A 214 -7.44 -9.72 -4.02
N ASP A 215 -7.77 -9.64 -5.31
CA ASP A 215 -7.14 -10.40 -6.39
C ASP A 215 -5.63 -10.18 -6.46
N CYS A 216 -5.14 -8.99 -6.07
CA CYS A 216 -3.72 -8.71 -6.10
C CYS A 216 -2.91 -9.46 -5.04
N LEU A 217 -3.53 -9.91 -3.93
CA LEU A 217 -2.82 -10.55 -2.82
C LEU A 217 -2.19 -11.88 -3.26
N ASP A 218 -2.95 -12.62 -4.07
CA ASP A 218 -2.63 -13.97 -4.51
C ASP A 218 -2.03 -13.98 -5.93
N ALA A 219 -1.90 -12.80 -6.56
CA ALA A 219 -1.38 -12.66 -7.91
C ALA A 219 0.10 -13.08 -8.03
N THR A 220 0.45 -13.77 -9.11
CA THR A 220 1.83 -14.23 -9.36
C THR A 220 2.81 -13.06 -9.54
N THR A 221 3.99 -13.17 -8.92
CA THR A 221 5.10 -12.20 -9.00
C THR A 221 6.26 -12.71 -9.86
N GLU A 222 5.99 -13.64 -10.77
CA GLU A 222 7.01 -14.14 -11.70
C GLU A 222 7.43 -13.00 -12.63
N SER A 223 8.73 -12.77 -12.69
CA SER A 223 9.29 -11.80 -13.63
C SER A 223 9.15 -12.36 -15.05
N PRO A 224 8.70 -11.55 -16.02
CA PRO A 224 8.79 -11.91 -17.43
C PRO A 224 10.23 -12.22 -17.83
N GLU A 225 10.42 -13.04 -18.86
CA GLU A 225 11.76 -13.43 -19.36
C GLU A 225 12.63 -12.22 -19.74
N TRP A 226 12.01 -11.15 -20.25
CA TRP A 226 12.71 -9.90 -20.57
C TRP A 226 13.09 -9.08 -19.33
N GLY A 227 12.41 -9.30 -18.20
CA GLY A 227 12.67 -8.63 -16.93
C GLY A 227 13.98 -9.12 -16.33
N SER A 228 15.06 -8.39 -16.60
CA SER A 228 16.37 -8.70 -16.04
C SER A 228 16.36 -8.43 -14.54
N GLN A 229 16.52 -9.48 -13.73
CA GLN A 229 16.84 -9.32 -12.31
C GLN A 229 18.16 -8.55 -12.18
N ILE A 230 18.29 -7.75 -11.13
CA ILE A 230 19.58 -7.16 -10.78
C ILE A 230 20.50 -8.31 -10.34
N VAL A 231 21.29 -8.82 -11.30
CA VAL A 231 22.48 -9.60 -10.97
C VAL A 231 23.35 -8.68 -10.13
N LYS A 232 23.76 -9.12 -8.94
CA LYS A 232 24.64 -8.41 -8.02
C LYS A 232 26.01 -8.17 -8.68
N THR A 233 26.07 -7.29 -9.66
CA THR A 233 27.33 -6.77 -10.15
C THR A 233 27.83 -5.75 -9.14
N THR A 234 29.15 -5.69 -8.98
CA THR A 234 29.84 -4.85 -7.99
C THR A 234 29.45 -3.36 -8.11
N THR A 235 29.04 -2.94 -9.32
CA THR A 235 28.56 -1.58 -9.63
C THR A 235 27.18 -1.30 -9.04
N ASP A 236 26.24 -2.25 -9.11
CA ASP A 236 24.90 -2.11 -8.53
C ASP A 236 24.97 -2.16 -6.98
N GLN A 237 25.87 -2.98 -6.43
CA GLN A 237 26.13 -3.01 -4.98
C GLN A 237 26.65 -1.66 -4.45
N GLY A 238 27.46 -0.93 -5.20
CA GLY A 238 27.96 0.39 -4.79
C GLY A 238 26.83 1.40 -4.57
N ILE A 239 25.89 1.45 -5.52
CA ILE A 239 24.72 2.33 -5.47
C ILE A 239 23.76 1.94 -4.34
N TYR A 240 23.48 0.65 -4.17
CA TYR A 240 22.63 0.15 -3.09
C TYR A 240 23.27 0.32 -1.70
N ASN A 241 24.59 0.20 -1.61
CA ASN A 241 25.32 0.41 -0.35
C ASN A 241 25.49 1.90 0.00
N LEU A 242 25.53 2.81 -0.97
CA LEU A 242 25.55 4.27 -0.73
C LEU A 242 24.24 4.76 -0.10
N LEU A 243 23.09 4.24 -0.53
CA LEU A 243 21.80 4.51 0.10
C LEU A 243 21.72 3.96 1.53
N LYS A 244 22.43 2.86 1.82
CA LYS A 244 22.55 2.28 3.15
C LYS A 244 23.51 3.06 4.07
N HIS A 245 24.62 3.59 3.55
CA HIS A 245 25.59 4.39 4.31
C HIS A 245 25.10 5.81 4.63
N SER A 246 24.41 6.46 3.69
CA SER A 246 23.83 7.81 3.93
C SER A 246 22.77 7.84 5.04
N ARG A 247 22.24 6.68 5.45
CA ARG A 247 21.20 6.53 6.47
C ARG A 247 21.71 6.07 7.84
N SER A 248 23.02 5.76 7.98
CA SER A 248 23.66 5.39 9.25
C SER A 248 24.47 6.52 9.90
N GLU A 249 24.49 7.71 9.29
CA GLU A 249 25.19 8.90 9.78
C GLU A 249 24.23 10.01 10.30
N LEU A 250 22.96 9.67 10.53
CA LEU A 250 21.97 10.46 11.28
C LEU A 250 21.54 9.66 12.50
#